data_AF-A0A2E9M076-F1
#
_entry.id   AF-A0A2E9M076-F1
#
_cell.length_a   1.000
_cell.length_b   1.000
_cell.length_c   1.000
_cell.angle_alpha   90.00
_cell.angle_beta   90.00
_cell.angle_gamma   90.00
#
_symmetry.space_group_name_H-M   'P 1'
#
loop_
_entity.id
_entity.type
_entity.pdbx_description
1 polymer ?
#
loop_
_entity_poly.entity_id
_entity_poly.type
_entity_poly.pdbx_seq_one_letter_code
_entity_poly.pdbx_strand_id
1 'polypeptide(L)'
;MSDSTGAPQSQEGGIFTAFHALTLKGLEQSLLDAEARYERGEALADPTPSLNWAVTNQAMADESGTPPSIEKLLQEEVILWLSVGSEKLEIVPGSDHATIQASSLINALKEMQNMVHGLALDRSSELATQFHQIAIAQANPTSPPEEEGKSAWEYDSASDRYIAI
;
A
#
# COMPACT_ATOMS: atom_id res chain seq x y z
N MET A 1 16.76 15.21 -20.23
CA MET A 1 15.51 15.04 -19.47
C MET A 1 15.87 14.11 -18.33
N SER A 2 16.06 14.66 -17.14
CA SER A 2 16.43 13.88 -15.95
C SER A 2 15.15 13.66 -15.16
N ASP A 3 14.70 12.42 -15.11
CA ASP A 3 13.64 11.99 -14.20
C ASP A 3 14.21 12.01 -12.77
N SER A 4 13.96 13.11 -12.07
CA SER A 4 14.08 13.14 -10.60
C SER A 4 12.94 12.31 -10.03
N THR A 5 13.23 11.05 -9.70
CA THR A 5 12.50 10.26 -8.69
C THR A 5 12.81 10.79 -7.30
N GLY A 6 12.61 12.10 -7.10
CA GLY A 6 12.76 12.75 -5.81
C GLY A 6 11.70 12.22 -4.86
N ALA A 7 12.14 11.62 -3.75
CA ALA A 7 11.29 11.37 -2.60
C ALA A 7 10.46 12.62 -2.29
N PRO A 8 9.17 12.49 -1.91
CA PRO A 8 8.28 13.63 -1.74
C PRO A 8 8.86 14.59 -0.69
N GLN A 9 9.51 15.66 -1.16
CA GLN A 9 10.02 16.71 -0.30
C GLN A 9 8.84 17.52 0.23
N SER A 10 8.66 17.44 1.55
CA SER A 10 7.87 18.36 2.37
C SER A 10 6.40 18.55 1.99
N GLN A 11 5.57 17.57 2.35
CA GLN A 11 4.19 17.87 2.73
C GLN A 11 4.16 18.39 4.19
N GLU A 12 3.30 19.35 4.49
CA GLU A 12 3.00 19.74 5.87
C GLU A 12 2.62 18.47 6.67
N GLY A 13 3.26 18.24 7.82
CA GLY A 13 2.94 17.10 8.70
C GLY A 13 4.00 15.99 8.86
N GLY A 14 5.14 16.04 8.14
CA GLY A 14 6.26 15.10 8.33
C GLY A 14 6.12 13.77 7.59
N ILE A 15 7.12 12.89 7.72
CA ILE A 15 7.19 11.60 7.01
C ILE A 15 5.97 10.73 7.29
N PHE A 16 5.53 10.64 8.56
CA PHE A 16 4.36 9.84 8.91
C PHE A 16 3.11 10.30 8.16
N THR A 17 2.83 11.61 8.17
CA THR A 17 1.63 12.17 7.54
C THR A 17 1.65 11.97 6.02
N ALA A 18 2.82 12.17 5.38
CA ALA A 18 2.97 11.95 3.95
C ALA A 18 2.70 10.49 3.56
N PHE A 19 3.32 9.53 4.26
CA PHE A 19 3.12 8.12 3.99
C PHE A 19 1.71 7.65 4.35
N HIS A 20 1.09 8.21 5.39
CA HIS A 20 -0.30 7.93 5.76
C HIS A 20 -1.26 8.29 4.62
N ALA A 21 -1.14 9.50 4.07
CA ALA A 21 -1.93 9.95 2.94
C ALA A 21 -1.68 9.11 1.68
N LEU A 22 -0.42 8.78 1.38
CA LEU A 22 -0.06 7.91 0.25
C LEU A 22 -0.64 6.49 0.39
N THR A 23 -0.59 5.93 1.60
CA THR A 23 -1.11 4.60 1.90
C THR A 23 -2.63 4.56 1.72
N LEU A 24 -3.35 5.56 2.24
CA LEU A 24 -4.80 5.68 2.05
C LEU A 24 -5.17 5.80 0.57
N LYS A 25 -4.45 6.63 -0.20
CA LYS A 25 -4.66 6.75 -1.65
C LYS A 25 -4.42 5.42 -2.37
N GLY A 26 -3.41 4.65 -1.94
CA GLY A 26 -3.15 3.32 -2.47
C GLY A 26 -4.29 2.35 -2.21
N LEU A 27 -4.87 2.38 -1.01
CA LEU A 27 -6.04 1.57 -0.65
C LEU A 27 -7.30 1.99 -1.42
N GLU A 28 -7.52 3.29 -1.63
CA GLU A 28 -8.63 3.80 -2.45
C GLU A 28 -8.54 3.27 -3.89
N GLN A 29 -7.36 3.31 -4.51
CA GLN A 29 -7.17 2.72 -5.84
C GLN A 29 -7.41 1.20 -5.83
N SER A 30 -6.89 0.49 -4.82
CA SER A 30 -7.12 -0.95 -4.70
C SER A 30 -8.59 -1.32 -4.51
N LEU A 31 -9.39 -0.47 -3.84
CA LEU A 31 -10.84 -0.61 -3.74
C LEU A 31 -11.50 -0.44 -5.11
N LEU A 32 -11.15 0.59 -5.87
CA LEU A 32 -11.69 0.82 -7.21
C LEU A 32 -11.41 -0.34 -8.16
N ASP A 33 -10.20 -0.91 -8.09
CA ASP A 33 -9.80 -2.08 -8.87
C ASP A 33 -10.62 -3.32 -8.46
N ALA A 34 -10.84 -3.52 -7.15
CA ALA A 34 -11.64 -4.63 -6.64
C ALA A 34 -13.12 -4.50 -7.03
N GLU A 35 -13.70 -3.30 -6.94
CA GLU A 35 -15.08 -3.03 -7.38
C GLU A 35 -15.23 -3.23 -8.91
N ALA A 36 -14.24 -2.81 -9.70
CA ALA A 36 -14.22 -3.07 -11.14
C ALA A 36 -14.34 -4.56 -11.43
N ARG A 37 -13.47 -5.35 -10.82
CA ARG A 37 -13.41 -6.79 -11.07
C ARG A 37 -14.62 -7.53 -10.49
N TYR A 38 -14.94 -7.31 -9.23
CA TYR A 38 -15.81 -8.19 -8.45
C TYR A 38 -17.25 -7.69 -8.28
N GLU A 39 -17.53 -6.41 -8.52
CA GLU A 39 -18.90 -5.90 -8.58
C GLU A 39 -19.37 -5.66 -10.01
N ARG A 40 -18.48 -5.13 -10.88
CA ARG A 40 -18.81 -4.84 -12.28
C ARG A 40 -18.44 -5.95 -13.26
N GLY A 41 -17.68 -6.96 -12.82
CA GLY A 41 -17.28 -8.08 -13.66
C GLY A 41 -16.20 -7.74 -14.69
N GLU A 42 -15.47 -6.63 -14.52
CA GLU A 42 -14.42 -6.16 -15.41
C GLU A 42 -13.12 -6.95 -15.17
N ALA A 43 -13.15 -8.26 -15.44
CA ALA A 43 -12.03 -9.16 -15.24
C ALA A 43 -11.16 -9.29 -16.51
N LEU A 44 -9.88 -8.91 -16.38
CA LEU A 44 -8.89 -9.19 -17.41
C LEU A 44 -8.57 -10.69 -17.47
N ALA A 45 -8.25 -11.16 -18.68
CA ALA A 45 -7.82 -12.54 -18.93
C ALA A 45 -6.46 -12.85 -18.27
N ASP A 46 -5.59 -11.84 -18.15
CA ASP A 46 -4.35 -11.90 -17.38
C ASP A 46 -4.39 -10.79 -16.30
N PRO A 47 -4.74 -11.13 -15.06
CA PRO A 47 -4.96 -10.16 -14.00
C PRO A 47 -3.64 -9.58 -13.52
N THR A 48 -3.45 -8.27 -13.71
CA THR A 48 -2.35 -7.54 -13.08
C THR A 48 -2.61 -7.34 -11.59
N PRO A 49 -1.59 -7.45 -10.72
CA PRO A 49 -1.70 -7.05 -9.32
C PRO A 49 -2.20 -5.61 -9.17
N SER A 50 -3.08 -5.38 -8.20
CA SER A 50 -3.34 -4.05 -7.67
C SER A 50 -2.25 -3.66 -6.67
N LEU A 51 -2.33 -2.46 -6.10
CA LEU A 51 -1.36 -1.95 -5.13
C LEU A 51 -1.32 -2.73 -3.81
N ASN A 52 -2.44 -3.35 -3.42
CA ASN A 52 -2.59 -4.03 -2.13
C ASN A 52 -3.12 -5.46 -2.24
N TRP A 53 -3.31 -5.99 -3.45
CA TRP A 53 -3.78 -7.36 -3.64
C TRP A 53 -3.47 -7.90 -5.04
N ALA A 54 -3.47 -9.22 -5.18
CA ALA A 54 -3.35 -9.91 -6.46
C ALA A 54 -4.19 -11.19 -6.50
N VAL A 55 -4.68 -11.54 -7.69
CA VAL A 55 -5.33 -12.84 -7.94
C VAL A 55 -4.27 -13.93 -7.95
N THR A 56 -4.48 -14.98 -7.15
CA THR A 56 -3.61 -16.17 -7.13
C THR A 56 -4.27 -17.39 -7.74
N ASN A 57 -5.59 -17.43 -7.76
CA ASN A 57 -6.37 -18.51 -8.37
C ASN A 57 -7.52 -17.91 -9.17
N GLN A 58 -7.27 -17.71 -10.46
CA GLN A 58 -8.17 -17.00 -11.37
C GLN A 58 -9.31 -17.89 -11.86
N ALA A 59 -10.51 -17.32 -11.97
CA ALA A 59 -11.63 -17.98 -12.62
C ALA A 59 -11.39 -17.99 -14.14
N MET A 60 -11.46 -19.18 -14.73
CA MET A 60 -11.22 -19.36 -16.16
C MET A 60 -12.50 -19.20 -16.97
N ALA A 61 -12.35 -18.68 -18.19
CA ALA A 61 -13.39 -18.74 -19.21
C ALA A 61 -13.79 -20.20 -19.48
N ASP A 62 -15.03 -20.43 -19.87
CA ASP A 62 -15.47 -21.76 -20.26
C ASP A 62 -14.93 -22.19 -21.64
N GLU A 63 -15.22 -23.42 -22.05
CA GLU A 63 -14.78 -23.98 -23.33
C GLU A 63 -15.26 -23.19 -24.57
N SER A 64 -16.29 -22.34 -24.40
CA SER A 64 -16.81 -21.48 -25.47
C SER A 64 -16.09 -20.13 -25.56
N GLY A 65 -15.15 -19.85 -24.65
CA GLY A 65 -14.47 -18.56 -24.54
C GLY A 65 -15.31 -17.48 -23.85
N THR A 66 -16.41 -17.86 -23.20
CA THR A 66 -17.25 -16.91 -22.46
C THR A 66 -16.53 -16.50 -21.17
N PRO A 67 -16.40 -15.19 -20.87
CA PRO A 67 -15.80 -14.73 -19.62
C PRO A 67 -16.49 -15.31 -18.37
N PRO A 68 -15.77 -15.46 -17.25
CA PRO A 68 -16.36 -15.92 -16.00
C PRO A 68 -17.51 -15.00 -15.55
N SER A 69 -18.58 -15.59 -15.00
CA SER A 69 -19.63 -14.81 -14.33
C SER A 69 -19.11 -14.20 -13.04
N ILE A 70 -19.80 -13.18 -12.51
CA ILE A 70 -19.46 -12.56 -11.23
C ILE A 70 -19.43 -13.60 -10.10
N GLU A 71 -20.36 -14.56 -10.08
CA GLU A 71 -20.38 -15.62 -9.06
C GLU A 71 -19.13 -16.50 -9.11
N LYS A 72 -18.55 -16.71 -10.30
CA LYS A 72 -17.28 -17.42 -10.44
C LYS A 72 -16.09 -16.55 -10.04
N LEU A 73 -16.10 -15.26 -10.40
CA LEU A 73 -15.05 -14.32 -9.99
C LEU A 73 -14.96 -14.20 -8.46
N LEU A 74 -16.09 -14.20 -7.76
CA LEU A 74 -16.13 -14.12 -6.29
C LEU A 74 -15.56 -15.37 -5.57
N GLN A 75 -15.31 -16.46 -6.30
CA GLN A 75 -14.67 -17.70 -5.82
C GLN A 75 -13.16 -17.71 -6.06
N GLU A 76 -12.61 -16.67 -6.69
CA GLU A 76 -11.15 -16.55 -6.86
C GLU A 76 -10.45 -16.47 -5.50
N GLU A 77 -9.23 -16.97 -5.45
CA GLU A 77 -8.34 -16.69 -4.32
C GLU A 77 -7.49 -15.48 -4.65
N VAL A 78 -7.36 -14.60 -3.67
CA VAL A 78 -6.53 -13.40 -3.74
C VAL A 78 -5.57 -13.38 -2.56
N ILE A 79 -4.36 -12.89 -2.81
CA ILE A 79 -3.41 -12.51 -1.77
C ILE A 79 -3.56 -11.01 -1.53
N LEU A 80 -3.72 -10.63 -0.26
CA LEU A 80 -3.95 -9.28 0.25
C LEU A 80 -2.75 -8.86 1.10
N TRP A 81 -2.30 -7.61 0.98
CA TRP A 81 -1.23 -7.02 1.79
C TRP A 81 -1.47 -5.51 1.97
N LEU A 82 -0.75 -4.85 2.88
CA LEU A 82 -0.77 -3.39 3.02
C LEU A 82 0.55 -2.79 2.56
N SER A 83 0.55 -2.09 1.43
CA SER A 83 1.73 -1.38 0.95
C SER A 83 1.91 -0.05 1.69
N VAL A 84 3.07 0.13 2.31
CA VAL A 84 3.53 1.42 2.84
C VAL A 84 4.70 1.80 1.94
N GLY A 85 4.48 2.65 0.95
CA GLY A 85 5.46 2.86 -0.13
C GLY A 85 5.76 1.56 -0.89
N SER A 86 7.03 1.14 -0.93
CA SER A 86 7.47 -0.11 -1.58
C SER A 86 7.51 -1.34 -0.67
N GLU A 87 7.40 -1.15 0.65
CA GLU A 87 7.42 -2.24 1.64
C GLU A 87 6.01 -2.60 2.09
N LYS A 88 5.86 -3.78 2.70
CA LYS A 88 4.58 -4.25 3.23
C LYS A 88 4.55 -4.17 4.74
N LEU A 89 3.43 -3.69 5.28
CA LEU A 89 3.16 -3.76 6.72
C LEU A 89 2.65 -5.14 7.08
N GLU A 90 3.10 -5.66 8.23
CA GLU A 90 2.54 -6.89 8.81
C GLU A 90 1.08 -6.66 9.19
N ILE A 91 0.16 -7.33 8.49
CA ILE A 91 -1.30 -7.21 8.72
C ILE A 91 -1.89 -8.43 9.41
N VAL A 92 -1.11 -9.52 9.53
CA VAL A 92 -1.46 -10.72 10.29
C VAL A 92 -0.23 -11.18 11.07
N PRO A 93 -0.39 -11.75 12.29
CA PRO A 93 0.75 -12.16 13.09
C PRO A 93 1.70 -13.12 12.34
N GLY A 94 2.93 -12.66 12.11
CA GLY A 94 3.99 -13.39 11.42
C GLY A 94 3.90 -13.41 9.89
N SER A 95 3.02 -12.62 9.25
CA SER A 95 2.97 -12.52 7.79
C SER A 95 2.54 -11.13 7.30
N ASP A 96 3.20 -10.67 6.23
CA ASP A 96 2.93 -9.40 5.54
C ASP A 96 1.77 -9.49 4.54
N HIS A 97 1.16 -10.68 4.42
CA HIS A 97 0.03 -10.93 3.54
C HIS A 97 -0.93 -11.97 4.13
N ALA A 98 -2.16 -11.96 3.60
CA ALA A 98 -3.20 -12.94 3.87
C ALA A 98 -3.79 -13.46 2.55
N THR A 99 -4.06 -14.76 2.46
CA THR A 99 -4.84 -15.34 1.36
C THR A 99 -6.30 -15.39 1.75
N ILE A 100 -7.16 -14.78 0.94
CA ILE A 100 -8.60 -14.72 1.18
C ILE A 100 -9.38 -15.05 -0.10
N GLN A 101 -10.67 -15.32 0.06
CA GLN A 101 -11.60 -15.41 -1.06
C GLN A 101 -11.93 -14.02 -1.59
N ALA A 102 -12.05 -13.87 -2.90
CA ALA A 102 -12.36 -12.60 -3.58
C ALA A 102 -13.66 -11.96 -3.06
N SER A 103 -14.65 -12.79 -2.71
CA SER A 103 -15.89 -12.35 -2.04
C SER A 103 -15.68 -11.52 -0.75
N SER A 104 -14.54 -11.68 -0.08
CA SER A 104 -14.20 -10.94 1.14
C SER A 104 -13.30 -9.73 0.90
N LEU A 105 -12.76 -9.56 -0.31
CA LEU A 105 -11.71 -8.59 -0.61
C LEU A 105 -12.12 -7.14 -0.36
N ILE A 106 -13.29 -6.72 -0.87
CA ILE A 106 -13.74 -5.32 -0.73
C ILE A 106 -13.93 -4.94 0.74
N ASN A 107 -14.49 -5.86 1.54
CA ASN A 107 -14.66 -5.64 2.98
C ASN A 107 -13.30 -5.58 3.69
N ALA A 108 -12.38 -6.50 3.38
CA ALA A 108 -11.04 -6.50 3.94
C ALA A 108 -10.27 -5.21 3.61
N LEU A 109 -10.37 -4.70 2.38
CA LEU A 109 -9.76 -3.42 1.99
C LEU A 109 -10.36 -2.22 2.75
N LYS A 110 -11.68 -2.21 3.00
CA LYS A 110 -12.34 -1.18 3.83
C LYS A 110 -11.88 -1.27 5.29
N GLU A 111 -11.73 -2.47 5.83
CA GLU A 111 -11.17 -2.68 7.18
C GLU A 111 -9.72 -2.18 7.26
N MET A 112 -8.89 -2.45 6.26
CA MET A 112 -7.53 -1.93 6.18
C MET A 112 -7.50 -0.40 6.08
N GLN A 113 -8.41 0.22 5.33
CA GLN A 113 -8.55 1.69 5.29
C GLN A 113 -8.86 2.27 6.67
N ASN A 114 -9.81 1.67 7.39
CA ASN A 114 -10.14 2.06 8.77
C ASN A 114 -8.97 1.87 9.72
N MET A 115 -8.24 0.77 9.60
CA MET A 115 -7.01 0.50 10.36
C MET A 115 -5.96 1.59 10.12
N VAL A 116 -5.70 1.95 8.86
CA VAL A 116 -4.76 3.03 8.49
C VAL A 116 -5.22 4.37 9.06
N HIS A 117 -6.51 4.70 8.98
CA HIS A 117 -7.06 5.89 9.65
C HIS A 117 -6.78 5.88 11.15
N GLY A 118 -6.90 4.73 11.81
CA GLY A 118 -6.60 4.54 13.23
C GLY A 118 -5.14 4.84 13.62
N LEU A 119 -4.18 4.64 12.71
CA LEU A 119 -2.75 4.89 12.99
C LEU A 119 -2.47 6.37 13.32
N ALA A 120 -3.20 7.28 12.69
CA ALA A 120 -3.07 8.72 12.96
C ALA A 120 -3.70 9.12 14.31
N LEU A 121 -4.66 8.34 14.82
CA LEU A 121 -5.35 8.58 16.09
C LEU A 121 -4.56 8.05 17.29
N ASP A 122 -3.86 6.92 17.11
CA ASP A 122 -2.97 6.34 18.12
C ASP A 122 -1.59 6.01 17.54
N ARG A 123 -0.74 7.05 17.50
CA ARG A 123 0.66 6.93 17.04
C ARG A 123 1.54 6.09 17.98
N SER A 124 1.07 5.77 19.19
CA SER A 124 1.82 4.96 20.16
C SER A 124 1.57 3.47 20.03
N SER A 125 0.57 3.08 19.23
CA SER A 125 0.29 1.67 18.95
C SER A 125 1.49 0.99 18.26
N GLU A 126 1.63 -0.32 18.49
CA GLU A 126 2.66 -1.13 17.87
C GLU A 126 2.60 -1.03 16.34
N LEU A 127 1.40 -1.11 15.78
CA LEU A 127 1.18 -1.02 14.35
C LEU A 127 1.55 0.36 13.77
N ALA A 128 1.20 1.46 14.47
CA ALA A 128 1.60 2.80 14.04
C ALA A 128 3.12 3.01 14.14
N THR A 129 3.76 2.39 15.12
CA THR A 129 5.22 2.41 15.27
C THR A 129 5.89 1.67 14.11
N GLN A 130 5.42 0.46 13.78
CA GLN A 130 5.95 -0.30 12.64
C GLN A 130 5.73 0.44 11.32
N PHE A 131 4.53 0.98 11.11
CA PHE A 131 4.22 1.83 9.94
C PHE A 131 5.20 3.01 9.82
N HIS A 132 5.45 3.73 10.92
CA HIS A 132 6.34 4.88 10.90
C HIS A 132 7.78 4.49 10.63
N GLN A 133 8.26 3.38 11.21
CA GLN A 133 9.61 2.86 10.95
C GLN A 133 9.82 2.54 9.47
N ILE A 134 8.84 1.89 8.83
CA ILE A 134 8.86 1.61 7.39
C ILE A 134 8.89 2.92 6.59
N ALA A 135 8.05 3.89 6.96
CA ALA A 135 7.99 5.19 6.30
C ALA A 135 9.32 5.97 6.42
N ILE A 136 9.93 5.99 7.61
CA ILE A 136 11.24 6.63 7.86
C ILE A 136 12.32 5.99 6.99
N ALA A 137 12.38 4.66 6.95
CA ALA A 137 13.38 3.95 6.16
C ALA A 137 13.27 4.31 4.66
N GLN A 138 12.06 4.41 4.14
CA GLN A 138 11.81 4.72 2.73
C GLN A 138 11.93 6.20 2.39
N ALA A 139 11.71 7.09 3.34
CA ALA A 139 11.92 8.52 3.15
C ALA A 139 13.40 8.91 3.15
N ASN A 140 14.32 8.00 3.47
CA ASN A 140 15.75 8.30 3.54
C ASN A 140 16.29 8.72 2.17
N PRO A 141 16.83 9.95 2.01
CA PRO A 141 17.37 10.37 0.73
C PRO A 141 18.57 9.51 0.33
N THR A 142 18.57 9.05 -0.92
CA THR A 142 19.66 8.21 -1.45
C THR A 142 20.90 9.00 -1.84
N SER A 143 20.75 10.29 -2.11
CA SER A 143 21.84 11.19 -2.48
C SER A 143 22.37 11.94 -1.25
N PRO A 144 23.67 12.24 -1.18
CA PRO A 144 24.22 13.05 -0.08
C PRO A 144 23.60 14.46 -0.06
N PRO A 145 23.62 15.15 1.10
CA PRO A 145 23.18 16.53 1.17
C PRO A 145 23.96 17.45 0.22
N GLU A 146 23.26 18.40 -0.40
CA GLU A 146 23.88 19.45 -1.23
C GLU A 146 24.36 20.65 -0.40
N GLU A 147 24.01 20.70 0.88
CA GLU A 147 24.36 21.78 1.82
C GLU A 147 25.87 21.79 2.11
N GLU A 148 26.49 22.97 2.03
CA GLU A 148 27.93 23.12 2.24
C GLU A 148 28.35 22.69 3.64
N GLY A 149 29.37 21.81 3.72
CA GLY A 149 29.88 21.28 4.98
C GLY A 149 29.07 20.14 5.58
N LYS A 150 27.99 19.70 4.92
CA LYS A 150 27.17 18.56 5.31
C LYS A 150 27.55 17.31 4.53
N SER A 151 27.47 16.14 5.17
CA SER A 151 27.96 14.89 4.58
C SER A 151 27.00 13.70 4.73
N ALA A 152 26.01 13.81 5.62
CA ALA A 152 25.05 12.74 5.85
C ALA A 152 23.65 13.29 6.17
N TRP A 153 22.67 12.39 6.10
CA TRP A 153 21.31 12.64 6.57
C TRP A 153 21.12 12.00 7.94
N GLU A 154 20.53 12.73 8.86
CA GLU A 154 20.07 12.21 10.15
C GLU A 154 18.56 12.41 10.26
N TYR A 155 17.86 11.39 10.75
CA TYR A 155 16.43 11.53 11.02
C TYR A 155 16.22 12.31 12.32
N ASP A 156 15.52 13.45 12.22
CA ASP A 156 15.06 14.23 13.36
C ASP A 156 13.63 13.85 13.73
N SER A 157 13.46 13.22 14.89
CA SER A 157 12.16 12.82 15.40
C SER A 157 11.25 13.99 15.79
N ALA A 158 11.81 15.18 16.07
CA ALA A 158 11.01 16.33 16.47
C ALA A 158 10.25 16.94 15.29
N SER A 159 10.90 17.02 14.12
CA SER A 159 10.28 17.50 12.88
C SER A 159 9.72 16.38 11.98
N ASP A 160 10.01 15.11 12.31
CA ASP A 160 9.63 13.92 11.54
C ASP A 160 10.15 13.99 10.09
N ARG A 161 11.46 14.30 9.96
CA ARG A 161 12.15 14.57 8.68
C ARG A 161 13.63 14.19 8.76
N TYR A 162 14.27 14.01 7.60
CA TYR A 162 15.72 13.97 7.51
C TYR A 162 16.30 15.38 7.44
N ILE A 163 17.34 15.63 8.23
CA ILE A 163 18.12 16.87 8.25
C ILE A 163 19.58 16.59 7.83
N ALA A 164 20.19 17.56 7.16
CA ALA A 164 21.58 17.44 6.73
C ALA A 164 22.53 17.68 7.92
N ILE A 165 23.45 16.74 8.16
CA ILE A 165 24.47 16.81 9.23
C ILE A 165 25.89 16.95 8.72
#